data_AF-A0A397UIZ7-F1
#
_entry.id   AF-A0A397UIZ7-F1
#
_cell.length_a   1.000
_cell.length_b   1.000
_cell.length_c   1.000
_cell.angle_alpha   90.00
_cell.angle_beta   90.00
_cell.angle_gamma   90.00
#
_symmetry.space_group_name_H-M   'P 1'
#
loop_
_entity.id
_entity.type
_entity.pdbx_description
1 polymer ?
#
loop_
_entity_poly.entity_id
_entity_poly.type
_entity_poly.pdbx_seq_one_letter_code
_entity_poly.pdbx_strand_id
1 'polypeptide(L)'
;MSQPNKRKNISSNKIISDKKLINEDRKTISKQVKPKTSDEEIEYYIDMKNWKLSNEVDNYALELAFPDEEARLIFVRNLLDYYNACVLEYKRIERVMPNARNNPLFFKAKTWREKILKNSKLGATLAVTHTEEYIENLENEILAHEEEQ
;
A
#
# COMPACT_ATOMS: atom_id res chain seq x y z
N MET A 1 2.86 38.15 57.28
CA MET A 1 2.01 39.04 56.46
C MET A 1 1.66 38.26 55.19
N SER A 2 0.55 37.51 55.18
CA SER A 2 -0.81 37.85 54.70
C SER A 2 -0.89 38.19 53.20
N GLN A 3 -1.56 37.31 52.44
CA GLN A 3 -1.92 37.46 51.01
C GLN A 3 -3.11 38.44 50.81
N PRO A 4 -3.60 38.74 49.57
CA PRO A 4 -4.48 37.80 48.84
C PRO A 4 -4.43 37.80 47.29
N ASN A 5 -4.67 36.60 46.76
CA ASN A 5 -5.48 36.21 45.59
C ASN A 5 -6.20 37.29 44.73
N LYS A 6 -6.23 37.05 43.41
CA LYS A 6 -7.47 37.05 42.60
C LYS A 6 -7.39 36.11 41.39
N ARG A 7 -8.19 35.06 41.44
CA ARG A 7 -8.60 34.16 40.34
C ARG A 7 -9.42 34.92 39.30
N LYS A 8 -9.43 34.45 38.05
CA LYS A 8 -10.67 34.26 37.27
C LYS A 8 -10.51 33.11 36.24
N ASN A 9 -11.28 32.06 36.49
CA ASN A 9 -11.73 31.04 35.53
C ASN A 9 -12.67 31.66 34.48
N ILE A 10 -13.01 30.85 33.45
CA ILE A 10 -14.14 30.86 32.48
C ILE A 10 -13.54 30.74 31.06
N SER A 11 -13.97 29.89 30.15
CA SER A 11 -15.01 28.85 30.12
C SER A 11 -14.80 28.05 28.85
N SER A 12 -15.10 26.76 28.93
CA SER A 12 -15.41 25.86 27.84
C SER A 12 -16.36 26.51 26.83
N ASN A 13 -16.03 26.44 25.54
CA ASN A 13 -17.01 26.62 24.47
C ASN A 13 -16.93 25.44 23.51
N LYS A 14 -17.94 24.58 23.64
CA LYS A 14 -18.58 23.76 22.61
C LYS A 14 -18.21 24.20 21.18
N ILE A 15 -17.60 23.31 20.40
CA ILE A 15 -17.83 23.32 18.95
C ILE A 15 -18.87 22.24 18.68
N ILE A 16 -20.01 22.74 18.23
CA ILE A 16 -21.25 22.03 17.95
C ILE A 16 -21.08 21.23 16.66
N SER A 17 -21.63 20.02 16.71
CA SER A 17 -21.92 19.16 15.58
C SER A 17 -22.88 19.85 14.62
N ASP A 18 -22.48 20.07 13.38
CA ASP A 18 -23.40 20.24 12.26
C ASP A 18 -23.23 19.08 11.27
N LYS A 19 -24.04 18.05 11.51
CA LYS A 19 -24.52 17.13 10.48
C LYS A 19 -25.56 17.85 9.63
N LYS A 20 -25.65 17.44 8.35
CA LYS A 20 -26.67 17.74 7.31
C LYS A 20 -26.32 18.98 6.46
N LEU A 21 -26.36 18.96 5.12
CA LEU A 21 -27.10 18.15 4.14
C LEU A 21 -26.41 18.28 2.78
N ILE A 22 -26.12 17.15 2.10
CA ILE A 22 -26.44 17.00 0.67
C ILE A 22 -27.02 15.60 0.52
N ASN A 23 -28.28 15.57 0.10
CA ASN A 23 -29.14 14.40 -0.07
C ASN A 23 -28.95 13.76 -1.46
N GLU A 24 -29.16 12.43 -1.48
CA GLU A 24 -29.90 11.61 -2.48
C GLU A 24 -29.42 11.73 -3.95
N ASP A 25 -28.91 10.69 -4.61
CA ASP A 25 -29.51 9.38 -4.80
C ASP A 25 -28.46 8.31 -5.19
N ARG A 26 -28.40 7.19 -4.46
CA ARG A 26 -28.57 5.80 -4.95
C ARG A 26 -28.03 4.76 -3.96
N LYS A 27 -28.95 3.86 -3.61
CA LYS A 27 -28.78 2.50 -3.04
C LYS A 27 -28.07 2.40 -1.69
N THR A 28 -28.90 2.37 -0.65
CA THR A 28 -28.78 1.51 0.55
C THR A 28 -27.42 0.85 0.76
N ILE A 29 -26.50 1.60 1.38
CA ILE A 29 -25.44 0.97 2.17
C ILE A 29 -26.15 0.38 3.38
N SER A 30 -26.39 -0.93 3.29
CA SER A 30 -26.72 -1.80 4.42
C SER A 30 -25.87 -1.39 5.62
N LYS A 31 -26.49 -1.28 6.80
CA LYS A 31 -25.82 -1.04 8.07
C LYS A 31 -24.63 -2.02 8.21
N GLN A 32 -23.42 -1.58 7.92
CA GLN A 32 -22.22 -2.25 8.44
C GLN A 32 -22.15 -1.92 9.93
N VAL A 33 -22.94 -2.66 10.70
CA VAL A 33 -22.62 -2.95 12.10
C VAL A 33 -21.24 -3.62 12.03
N LYS A 34 -20.19 -2.94 12.52
CA LYS A 34 -18.88 -3.56 12.68
C LYS A 34 -19.07 -4.90 13.38
N PRO A 35 -18.59 -6.03 12.83
CA PRO A 35 -18.71 -7.30 13.53
C PRO A 35 -17.96 -7.20 14.86
N LYS A 36 -18.51 -7.84 15.90
CA LYS A 36 -17.69 -8.24 17.04
C LYS A 36 -16.58 -9.12 16.44
N THR A 37 -15.34 -8.66 16.48
CA THR A 37 -14.18 -9.48 16.15
C THR A 37 -14.28 -10.77 16.96
N SER A 38 -14.32 -11.92 16.28
CA SER A 38 -14.37 -13.22 16.96
C SER A 38 -13.01 -13.50 17.60
N ASP A 39 -12.99 -14.32 18.65
CA ASP A 39 -11.73 -14.76 19.26
C ASP A 39 -10.84 -15.48 18.21
N GLU A 40 -11.45 -16.17 17.24
CA GLU A 40 -10.78 -16.82 16.10
C GLU A 40 -10.08 -15.83 15.16
N GLU A 41 -10.71 -14.69 14.84
CA GLU A 41 -10.11 -13.65 14.01
C GLU A 41 -8.90 -13.02 14.71
N ILE A 42 -9.00 -12.82 16.02
CA ILE A 42 -7.89 -12.30 16.84
C ILE A 42 -6.74 -13.32 16.89
N GLU A 43 -7.03 -14.60 17.09
CA GLU A 43 -6.02 -15.68 17.09
C GLU A 43 -5.31 -15.78 15.73
N TYR A 44 -6.04 -15.70 14.62
CA TYR A 44 -5.47 -15.67 13.27
C TYR A 44 -4.42 -14.57 13.09
N TYR A 45 -4.70 -13.35 13.56
CA TYR A 45 -3.77 -12.22 13.46
C TYR A 45 -2.59 -12.30 14.43
N ILE A 46 -2.80 -12.82 15.65
CA ILE A 46 -1.72 -12.96 16.65
C ILE A 46 -0.67 -13.98 16.18
N ASP A 47 -1.09 -15.05 15.51
CA ASP A 47 -0.19 -16.11 15.04
C ASP A 47 0.53 -15.78 13.73
N MET A 48 0.22 -14.64 13.11
CA MET A 48 0.83 -14.24 11.86
C MET A 48 2.24 -13.67 12.02
N LYS A 49 3.15 -14.10 11.14
CA LYS A 49 4.48 -13.49 11.00
C LYS A 49 4.35 -12.13 10.29
N ASN A 50 5.23 -11.18 10.61
CA ASN A 50 5.20 -9.82 10.04
C ASN A 50 5.00 -9.75 8.52
N TRP A 51 5.71 -10.58 7.75
CA TRP A 51 5.60 -10.57 6.30
C TRP A 51 4.25 -11.10 5.79
N LYS A 52 3.66 -12.07 6.49
CA LYS A 52 2.31 -12.57 6.17
C LYS A 52 1.27 -11.50 6.44
N LEU A 53 1.38 -10.81 7.58
CA LEU A 53 0.48 -9.74 7.95
C LEU A 53 0.52 -8.59 6.93
N SER A 54 1.71 -8.18 6.46
CA SER A 54 1.81 -7.14 5.44
C SER A 54 1.12 -7.53 4.13
N ASN A 55 1.33 -8.77 3.65
CA ASN A 55 0.68 -9.25 2.44
C ASN A 55 -0.85 -9.34 2.61
N GLU A 56 -1.31 -9.83 3.76
CA GLU A 56 -2.73 -9.94 4.07
C GLU A 56 -3.41 -8.56 4.06
N VAL A 57 -2.80 -7.58 4.73
CA VAL A 57 -3.30 -6.20 4.78
C VAL A 57 -3.34 -5.58 3.39
N ASP A 58 -2.28 -5.77 2.58
CA ASP A 58 -2.23 -5.22 1.22
C ASP A 58 -3.32 -5.82 0.33
N ASN A 59 -3.54 -7.14 0.40
CA ASN A 59 -4.61 -7.83 -0.35
C ASN A 59 -6.00 -7.32 0.06
N TYR A 60 -6.30 -7.27 1.35
CA TYR A 60 -7.60 -6.75 1.83
C TYR A 60 -7.79 -5.26 1.49
N ALA A 61 -6.73 -4.45 1.56
CA ALA A 61 -6.81 -3.06 1.19
C ALA A 61 -7.11 -2.89 -0.30
N LEU A 62 -6.52 -3.75 -1.15
CA LEU A 62 -6.76 -3.76 -2.57
C LEU A 62 -8.20 -4.19 -2.90
N GLU A 63 -8.70 -5.24 -2.27
CA GLU A 63 -10.10 -5.69 -2.36
C GLU A 63 -11.09 -4.60 -1.92
N LEU A 64 -10.79 -3.93 -0.82
CA LEU A 64 -11.63 -2.87 -0.30
C LEU A 64 -11.67 -1.65 -1.24
N ALA A 65 -10.53 -1.31 -1.85
CA ALA A 65 -10.42 -0.20 -2.79
C ALA A 65 -11.02 -0.52 -4.17
N PHE A 66 -10.89 -1.78 -4.61
CA PHE A 66 -11.39 -2.29 -5.88
C PHE A 66 -12.21 -3.58 -5.65
N PRO A 67 -13.50 -3.43 -5.24
CA PRO A 67 -14.36 -4.58 -4.98
C PRO A 67 -14.69 -5.39 -6.24
N ASP A 68 -14.66 -4.75 -7.39
CA ASP A 68 -14.84 -5.39 -8.70
C ASP A 68 -13.51 -6.04 -9.16
N GLU A 69 -13.57 -7.32 -9.49
CA GLU A 69 -12.40 -8.13 -9.86
C GLU A 69 -11.73 -7.61 -11.14
N GLU A 70 -12.52 -7.20 -12.14
CA GLU A 70 -12.00 -6.65 -13.39
C GLU A 70 -11.30 -5.30 -13.15
N ALA A 71 -11.90 -4.40 -12.38
CA ALA A 71 -11.27 -3.13 -11.98
C ALA A 71 -9.97 -3.35 -11.21
N ARG A 72 -9.92 -4.37 -10.35
CA ARG A 72 -8.71 -4.76 -9.62
C ARG A 72 -7.64 -5.27 -10.58
N LEU A 73 -7.98 -6.16 -11.50
CA LEU A 73 -7.07 -6.68 -12.51
C LEU A 73 -6.48 -5.56 -13.37
N ILE A 74 -7.30 -4.59 -13.80
CA ILE A 74 -6.85 -3.39 -14.52
C ILE A 74 -5.84 -2.60 -13.68
N PHE A 75 -6.13 -2.35 -12.40
CA PHE A 75 -5.21 -1.62 -11.52
C PHE A 75 -3.87 -2.35 -11.38
N VAL A 76 -3.89 -3.65 -11.12
CA VAL A 76 -2.69 -4.46 -10.90
C VAL A 76 -1.85 -4.53 -12.17
N ARG A 77 -2.46 -4.65 -13.36
CA ARG A 77 -1.74 -4.58 -14.64
C ARG A 77 -1.06 -3.23 -14.85
N ASN A 78 -1.74 -2.12 -14.53
CA ASN A 78 -1.11 -0.80 -14.58
C ASN A 78 0.05 -0.67 -13.56
N LEU A 79 -0.07 -1.30 -12.40
CA LEU A 79 0.99 -1.35 -11.39
C LEU A 79 2.19 -2.17 -11.86
N LEU A 80 1.95 -3.29 -12.56
CA LEU A 80 3.00 -4.09 -13.21
C LEU A 80 3.78 -3.26 -14.23
N ASP A 81 3.08 -2.50 -15.08
CA ASP A 81 3.71 -1.59 -16.05
C ASP A 81 4.60 -0.56 -15.38
N TYR A 82 4.14 0.02 -14.27
CA TYR A 82 4.94 0.94 -13.45
C TYR A 82 6.23 0.29 -12.90
N TYR A 83 6.14 -0.92 -12.34
CA TYR A 83 7.32 -1.61 -11.82
C TYR A 83 8.29 -2.03 -12.93
N ASN A 84 7.79 -2.46 -14.08
CA ASN A 84 8.60 -2.72 -15.27
C ASN A 84 9.35 -1.46 -15.72
N ALA A 85 8.69 -0.29 -15.74
CA ALA A 85 9.33 0.98 -16.04
C ALA A 85 10.43 1.33 -15.02
N CYS A 86 10.21 1.07 -13.73
CA CYS A 86 11.25 1.25 -12.70
C CYS A 86 12.48 0.38 -12.96
N VAL A 87 12.29 -0.89 -13.32
CA VAL A 87 13.40 -1.81 -13.66
C VAL A 87 14.18 -1.31 -14.89
N LEU A 88 13.48 -0.80 -15.91
CA LEU A 88 14.12 -0.19 -17.08
C LEU A 88 14.94 1.05 -16.71
N GLU A 89 14.42 1.90 -15.83
CA GLU A 89 15.13 3.09 -15.38
C GLU A 89 16.39 2.74 -14.57
N TYR A 90 16.33 1.72 -13.70
CA TYR A 90 17.54 1.22 -13.03
C TYR A 90 18.59 0.68 -14.03
N LYS A 91 18.16 -0.03 -15.09
CA LYS A 91 19.06 -0.47 -16.17
C LYS A 91 19.67 0.72 -16.90
N ARG A 92 18.90 1.80 -17.14
CA ARG A 92 19.39 3.04 -17.77
C ARG A 92 20.43 3.73 -16.89
N ILE A 93 20.16 3.86 -15.60
CA ILE A 93 21.09 4.43 -14.61
C ILE A 93 22.40 3.63 -14.60
N GLU A 94 22.32 2.30 -14.60
CA GLU A 94 23.50 1.43 -14.63
C GLU A 94 24.37 1.66 -15.88
N ARG A 95 23.76 1.89 -17.05
CA ARG A 95 24.46 2.14 -18.32
C ARG A 95 25.20 3.47 -18.36
N VAL A 96 24.68 4.52 -17.73
CA VAL A 96 25.33 5.85 -17.74
C VAL A 96 26.48 5.96 -16.73
N MET A 97 26.62 4.98 -15.83
CA MET A 97 27.70 4.97 -14.84
C MET A 97 29.06 4.69 -15.49
N PRO A 98 30.14 5.37 -15.05
CA PRO A 98 31.46 5.16 -15.61
C PRO A 98 31.98 3.76 -15.33
N ASN A 99 32.44 3.08 -16.39
CA ASN A 99 33.04 1.75 -16.31
C ASN A 99 34.57 1.76 -16.47
N ALA A 100 35.15 2.86 -16.96
CA ALA A 100 36.58 3.00 -17.14
C ALA A 100 37.24 3.56 -15.88
N ARG A 101 38.33 2.93 -15.41
CA ARG A 101 39.06 3.32 -14.19
C ARG A 101 39.69 4.72 -14.27
N ASN A 102 39.94 5.22 -15.48
CA ASN A 102 40.48 6.57 -15.70
C ASN A 102 39.42 7.67 -15.58
N ASN A 103 38.13 7.33 -15.49
CA ASN A 103 37.09 8.32 -15.25
C ASN A 103 37.19 8.81 -13.78
N PRO A 104 37.24 10.13 -13.53
CA PRO A 104 37.36 10.68 -12.17
C PRO A 104 36.27 10.21 -11.20
N LEU A 105 35.10 9.81 -11.71
CA LEU A 105 33.95 9.35 -10.91
C LEU A 105 33.87 7.84 -10.76
N PHE A 106 34.79 7.06 -11.36
CA PHE A 106 34.72 5.59 -11.39
C PHE A 106 34.55 4.96 -10.01
N PHE A 107 35.42 5.28 -9.05
CA PHE A 107 35.38 4.68 -7.72
C PHE A 107 34.10 5.07 -6.97
N LYS A 108 33.68 6.33 -7.05
CA LYS A 108 32.44 6.82 -6.43
C LYS A 108 31.22 6.09 -7.00
N ALA A 109 31.14 5.97 -8.33
CA ALA A 109 30.06 5.24 -9.01
C ALA A 109 30.07 3.76 -8.67
N LYS A 110 31.23 3.11 -8.61
CA LYS A 110 31.35 1.69 -8.21
C LYS A 110 30.81 1.47 -6.80
N THR A 111 31.28 2.25 -5.81
CA THR A 111 30.81 2.11 -4.43
C THR A 111 29.31 2.40 -4.29
N TRP A 112 28.80 3.40 -5.00
CA TRP A 112 27.36 3.70 -4.99
C TRP A 112 26.53 2.57 -5.62
N ARG A 113 26.97 1.99 -6.75
CA ARG A 113 26.29 0.85 -7.37
C ARG A 113 26.17 -0.35 -6.42
N GLU A 114 27.26 -0.68 -5.75
CA GLU A 114 27.31 -1.83 -4.83
C GLU A 114 26.43 -1.62 -3.59
N LYS A 115 26.41 -0.40 -3.03
CA LYS A 115 25.67 -0.10 -1.79
C LYS A 115 24.20 0.22 -2.00
N ILE A 116 23.87 0.89 -3.09
CA ILE A 116 22.54 1.47 -3.32
C ILE A 116 21.85 0.77 -4.48
N LEU A 117 22.39 0.92 -5.69
CA LEU A 117 21.70 0.51 -6.92
C LEU A 117 21.33 -0.98 -6.93
N LYS A 118 22.24 -1.85 -6.45
CA LYS A 118 22.04 -3.30 -6.47
C LYS A 118 20.75 -3.73 -5.76
N ASN A 119 20.56 -3.27 -4.52
CA ASN A 119 19.43 -3.67 -3.70
C ASN A 119 18.14 -2.99 -4.16
N SER A 120 18.21 -1.73 -4.59
CA SER A 120 17.04 -1.01 -5.14
C SER A 120 16.51 -1.67 -6.42
N LYS A 121 17.41 -2.07 -7.32
CA LYS A 121 17.05 -2.80 -8.55
C LYS A 121 16.45 -4.17 -8.22
N LEU A 122 17.04 -4.90 -7.28
CA LEU A 122 16.51 -6.19 -6.83
C LEU A 122 15.09 -6.05 -6.27
N GLY A 123 14.84 -5.05 -5.43
CA GLY A 123 13.50 -4.78 -4.88
C GLY A 123 12.47 -4.52 -5.97
N ALA A 124 12.80 -3.71 -6.98
CA ALA A 124 11.89 -3.47 -8.12
C ALA A 124 11.65 -4.73 -8.96
N THR A 125 12.67 -5.59 -9.14
CA THR A 125 12.49 -6.89 -9.82
C THR A 125 11.59 -7.83 -9.04
N LEU A 126 11.74 -7.91 -7.72
CA LEU A 126 10.84 -8.70 -6.87
C LEU A 126 9.41 -8.18 -6.92
N ALA A 127 9.22 -6.86 -6.95
CA ALA A 127 7.89 -6.25 -7.09
C ALA A 127 7.22 -6.65 -8.42
N VAL A 128 7.97 -6.71 -9.54
CA VAL A 128 7.47 -7.25 -10.82
C VAL A 128 7.00 -8.68 -10.64
N THR A 129 7.87 -9.58 -10.14
CA THR A 129 7.55 -11.01 -9.98
C THR A 129 6.31 -11.23 -9.10
N HIS A 130 6.24 -10.57 -7.94
CA HIS A 130 5.07 -10.71 -7.07
C HIS A 130 3.79 -10.16 -7.69
N THR A 131 3.87 -9.10 -8.50
CA THR A 131 2.71 -8.56 -9.20
C THR A 131 2.25 -9.50 -10.32
N GLU A 132 3.18 -10.14 -11.05
CA GLU A 132 2.88 -11.16 -12.06
C GLU A 132 2.18 -12.37 -11.42
N GLU A 133 2.73 -12.90 -10.32
CA GLU A 133 2.12 -14.00 -9.55
C GLU A 133 0.70 -13.65 -9.08
N TYR A 134 0.47 -12.41 -8.63
CA TYR A 134 -0.85 -11.97 -8.19
C TYR A 134 -1.85 -11.84 -9.35
N ILE A 135 -1.40 -11.35 -10.51
CA ILE A 135 -2.24 -11.31 -11.73
C ILE A 135 -2.65 -12.71 -12.15
N GLU A 136 -1.72 -13.66 -12.18
CA GLU A 136 -2.00 -15.06 -12.54
C GLU A 136 -3.05 -15.67 -11.61
N ASN A 137 -2.94 -15.45 -10.29
CA ASN A 137 -3.93 -15.94 -9.34
C ASN A 137 -5.31 -15.32 -9.55
N LEU A 138 -5.39 -13.99 -9.74
CA LEU A 138 -6.64 -13.29 -10.02
C LEU A 138 -7.30 -13.78 -11.31
N GLU A 139 -6.52 -13.95 -12.38
CA GLU A 139 -7.04 -14.44 -13.67
C GLU A 139 -7.60 -15.87 -13.53
N ASN A 140 -6.93 -16.73 -12.76
CA ASN A 140 -7.42 -18.08 -12.48
C ASN A 140 -8.71 -18.07 -11.64
N GLU A 141 -8.82 -17.18 -10.65
CA GLU A 141 -10.03 -17.02 -9.82
C GLU A 141 -11.24 -16.57 -10.67
N ILE A 142 -11.03 -15.57 -11.53
CA ILE A 142 -12.06 -15.07 -12.46
C ILE A 142 -12.53 -16.19 -13.39
N LEU A 143 -11.61 -16.94 -13.99
CA LEU A 143 -11.94 -18.06 -14.88
C LEU A 143 -12.75 -19.16 -14.16
N ALA A 144 -12.38 -19.51 -12.92
CA ALA A 144 -13.12 -20.49 -12.13
C ALA A 144 -14.56 -20.03 -11.84
N HIS A 145 -14.77 -18.75 -11.57
CA HIS A 145 -16.10 -18.18 -11.36
C HIS A 145 -16.97 -18.16 -12.62
N GLU A 146 -16.36 -18.07 -13.81
CA GLU A 146 -17.06 -18.14 -15.10
C GLU A 146 -17.48 -19.57 -15.47
N GLU A 147 -16.71 -20.60 -15.08
CA GLU A 147 -17.02 -22.01 -15.35
C GLU A 147 -18.15 -22.58 -14.45
N GLU A 148 -18.43 -21.95 -13.31
CA GLU A 148 -19.47 -22.37 -12.35
C GLU A 148 -20.86 -21.76 -12.63
N GLN A 149 -20.98 -20.87 -13.63
CA GLN A 149 -22.22 -20.18 -14.02
C GLN A 149 -22.91 -20.80 -15.26
#